data_AF-A0A7Y2EBI8-F1
#
_entry.id   AF-A0A7Y2EBI8-F1
#
_cell.length_a   1.000
_cell.length_b   1.000
_cell.length_c   1.000
_cell.angle_alpha   90.00
_cell.angle_beta   90.00
_cell.angle_gamma   90.00
#
_symmetry.space_group_name_H-M   'P 1'
#
loop_
_entity.id
_entity.type
_entity.pdbx_description
1 polymer ?
#
loop_
_entity_poly.entity_id
_entity_poly.type
_entity_poly.pdbx_seq_one_letter_code
_entity_poly.pdbx_strand_id
1 'polypeptide(L)'
;MNLSRLPLLLAALFLIVPSAAQAETFHPDAKIFIHLTPDSEERRLNCYTHGVESAATDAKVTGEVSDKNGYYAYILVSGVNTEVGITGVQFGIAYDPEENSGVDIDYWQDCALMEWHEDDWPQAGAGNLLTWNQENGCQKDEVIVVGFFHLYAHSPDQFRIIPRPVDDKALVAACGLTPQNYKDYVSVFKPENMGRVGFGGKDGYNPADPKQNLLDIKKGFKRLKGSGN
;
A
#
# COMPACT_ATOMS: atom_id res chain seq x y z
N MET A 1 -58.72 -33.43 -47.13
CA MET A 1 -57.29 -33.54 -46.79
C MET A 1 -56.78 -32.16 -46.42
N ASN A 2 -56.76 -31.82 -45.12
CA ASN A 2 -56.17 -30.57 -44.62
C ASN A 2 -55.25 -30.94 -43.45
N LEU A 3 -53.94 -30.78 -43.67
CA LEU A 3 -52.90 -31.07 -42.69
C LEU A 3 -52.77 -29.91 -41.70
N SER A 4 -52.91 -30.28 -40.44
CA SER A 4 -52.76 -29.47 -39.23
C SER A 4 -51.36 -28.86 -39.10
N ARG A 5 -51.28 -27.55 -38.83
CA ARG A 5 -50.05 -26.85 -38.46
C ARG A 5 -50.01 -26.69 -36.94
N LEU A 6 -49.07 -27.37 -36.30
CA LEU A 6 -48.74 -27.20 -34.88
C LEU A 6 -47.45 -26.38 -34.78
N PRO A 7 -47.44 -25.16 -34.19
CA PRO A 7 -46.20 -24.41 -34.01
C PRO A 7 -45.46 -24.94 -32.78
N LEU A 8 -44.21 -25.36 -32.99
CA LEU A 8 -43.26 -25.75 -31.97
C LEU A 8 -42.75 -24.48 -31.27
N LEU A 9 -43.25 -24.21 -30.06
CA LEU A 9 -42.75 -23.14 -29.19
C LEU A 9 -41.45 -23.63 -28.52
N LEU A 10 -40.31 -23.22 -29.08
CA LEU A 10 -39.00 -23.42 -28.47
C LEU A 10 -38.85 -22.42 -27.30
N ALA A 11 -39.04 -22.90 -26.08
CA ALA A 11 -38.72 -22.13 -24.88
C ALA A 11 -37.20 -22.13 -24.67
N ALA A 12 -36.54 -21.02 -25.01
CA ALA A 12 -35.13 -20.79 -24.69
C ALA A 12 -35.00 -20.48 -23.19
N LEU A 13 -34.71 -21.51 -22.40
CA LEU A 13 -34.36 -21.37 -20.99
C LEU A 13 -32.94 -20.79 -20.90
N PHE A 14 -32.83 -19.47 -20.73
CA PHE A 14 -31.57 -18.82 -20.38
C PHE A 14 -31.18 -19.28 -18.96
N LEU A 15 -30.22 -20.20 -18.87
CA LEU A 15 -29.53 -20.53 -17.62
C LEU A 15 -28.74 -19.29 -17.19
N ILE A 16 -29.35 -18.46 -16.34
CA ILE A 16 -28.64 -17.44 -15.57
C ILE A 16 -27.73 -18.21 -14.62
N VAL A 17 -26.48 -18.41 -15.02
CA VAL A 17 -25.45 -18.90 -14.11
C VAL A 17 -25.18 -17.73 -13.15
N PRO A 18 -25.49 -17.86 -11.84
CA PRO A 18 -25.08 -16.83 -10.91
C PRO A 18 -23.56 -16.78 -10.92
N SER A 19 -22.98 -15.68 -11.40
CA SER A 19 -21.59 -15.36 -11.09
C SER A 19 -21.51 -15.35 -9.57
N ALA A 20 -20.71 -16.25 -9.00
CA ALA A 20 -20.38 -16.17 -7.59
C ALA A 20 -19.76 -14.80 -7.36
N ALA A 21 -20.51 -13.90 -6.74
CA ALA A 21 -19.96 -12.66 -6.23
C ALA A 21 -18.90 -13.07 -5.22
N GLN A 22 -17.62 -12.84 -5.56
CA GLN A 22 -16.57 -12.97 -4.56
C GLN A 22 -16.88 -11.92 -3.50
N ALA A 23 -17.03 -12.36 -2.25
CA ALA A 23 -17.14 -11.45 -1.13
C ALA A 23 -15.88 -10.56 -1.17
N GLU A 24 -16.10 -9.29 -1.43
CA GLU A 24 -15.06 -8.29 -1.45
C GLU A 24 -14.59 -8.09 0.00
N THR A 25 -13.29 -8.00 0.22
CA THR A 25 -12.75 -7.80 1.57
C THR A 25 -13.17 -6.43 2.10
N PHE A 26 -13.03 -6.18 3.40
CA PHE A 26 -13.44 -4.88 3.97
C PHE A 26 -12.66 -3.66 3.43
N HIS A 27 -11.48 -3.88 2.83
CA HIS A 27 -10.61 -2.82 2.31
C HIS A 27 -10.05 -3.15 0.92
N PRO A 28 -10.92 -3.35 -0.09
CA PRO A 28 -10.50 -3.86 -1.40
C PRO A 28 -9.67 -2.83 -2.19
N ASP A 29 -9.90 -1.55 -1.90
CA ASP A 29 -9.22 -0.43 -2.53
C ASP A 29 -7.96 0.01 -1.79
N ALA A 30 -7.64 -0.62 -0.66
CA ALA A 30 -6.57 -0.19 0.21
C ALA A 30 -5.24 -0.04 -0.52
N LYS A 31 -4.56 1.07 -0.24
CA LYS A 31 -3.22 1.40 -0.72
C LYS A 31 -2.30 1.60 0.46
N ILE A 32 -1.03 1.25 0.29
CA ILE A 32 0.04 1.61 1.22
C ILE A 32 1.11 2.40 0.46
N PHE A 33 1.54 3.53 0.99
CA PHE A 33 2.40 4.47 0.26
C PHE A 33 3.27 5.30 1.19
N ILE A 34 4.21 6.05 0.61
CA ILE A 34 5.20 6.83 1.34
C ILE A 34 5.00 8.31 1.04
N HIS A 35 5.06 9.14 2.08
CA HIS A 35 5.09 10.59 1.95
C HIS A 35 6.38 11.15 2.54
N LEU A 36 7.13 11.91 1.74
CA LEU A 36 8.32 12.63 2.18
C LEU A 36 7.99 14.00 2.75
N THR A 37 8.55 14.26 3.92
CA THR A 37 8.64 15.58 4.54
C THR A 37 10.11 15.89 4.80
N PRO A 38 10.67 17.03 4.35
CA PRO A 38 12.03 17.41 4.69
C PRO A 38 12.22 17.54 6.21
N ASP A 39 13.35 17.08 6.72
CA ASP A 39 13.76 17.35 8.10
C ASP A 39 14.02 18.86 8.28
N SER A 40 13.35 19.45 9.27
CA SER A 40 13.43 20.88 9.58
C SER A 40 13.19 21.10 11.07
N GLU A 41 14.02 21.94 11.69
CA GLU A 41 14.02 22.18 13.15
C GLU A 41 12.68 22.69 13.72
N GLU A 42 11.81 23.27 12.89
CA GLU A 42 10.54 23.87 13.35
C GLU A 42 9.38 22.87 13.50
N ARG A 43 9.51 21.64 12.98
CA ARG A 43 8.39 20.70 12.94
C ARG A 43 8.43 19.70 14.09
N ARG A 44 7.41 19.75 14.95
CA ARG A 44 7.14 18.69 15.94
C ARG A 44 6.54 17.49 15.22
N LEU A 45 7.37 16.51 14.89
CA LEU A 45 6.96 15.34 14.13
C LEU A 45 6.51 14.23 15.08
N ASN A 46 5.36 13.67 14.77
CA ASN A 46 4.78 12.53 15.46
C ASN A 46 3.82 11.82 14.48
N CYS A 47 3.17 10.78 14.97
CA CYS A 47 2.18 9.98 14.23
C CYS A 47 0.95 10.76 13.74
N TYR A 48 0.76 12.01 14.18
CA TYR A 48 -0.38 12.86 13.88
C TYR A 48 -0.01 14.09 13.03
N THR A 49 1.27 14.43 12.91
CA THR A 49 1.76 15.63 12.22
C THR A 49 2.62 15.27 11.00
N HIS A 50 1.98 14.71 9.98
CA HIS A 50 2.64 14.18 8.77
C HIS A 50 2.49 15.07 7.53
N GLY A 51 1.73 16.18 7.58
CA GLY A 51 1.65 17.14 6.48
C GLY A 51 0.80 16.73 5.26
N VAL A 52 0.13 15.57 5.31
CA VAL A 52 -0.90 15.20 4.33
C VAL A 52 -2.26 15.60 4.92
N GLU A 53 -2.71 16.82 4.65
CA GLU A 53 -3.80 17.44 5.41
C GLU A 53 -5.21 16.93 5.06
N SER A 54 -5.44 16.33 3.88
CA SER A 54 -6.78 15.82 3.53
C SER A 54 -6.88 14.86 2.35
N ALA A 55 -5.92 14.84 1.42
CA ALA A 55 -6.01 13.94 0.27
C ALA A 55 -4.75 13.06 0.15
N ALA A 56 -4.95 11.74 0.13
CA ALA A 56 -3.89 10.77 -0.11
C ALA A 56 -3.12 11.04 -1.42
N THR A 57 -3.73 11.74 -2.37
CA THR A 57 -3.11 12.18 -3.64
C THR A 57 -1.96 13.16 -3.46
N ASP A 58 -1.92 13.90 -2.34
CA ASP A 58 -0.97 15.00 -2.13
C ASP A 58 0.40 14.55 -1.63
N ALA A 59 0.55 13.24 -1.37
CA ALA A 59 1.80 12.65 -0.93
C ALA A 59 2.95 13.03 -1.86
N LYS A 60 3.96 13.68 -1.28
CA LYS A 60 5.24 13.96 -1.94
C LYS A 60 6.05 12.68 -2.06
N VAL A 61 6.29 12.25 -3.30
CA VAL A 61 6.99 11.00 -3.63
C VAL A 61 8.39 11.21 -4.23
N THR A 62 8.89 12.43 -4.21
CA THR A 62 10.21 12.78 -4.76
C THR A 62 10.98 13.63 -3.76
N GLY A 63 12.25 13.29 -3.55
CA GLY A 63 13.20 14.06 -2.78
C GLY A 63 14.48 14.37 -3.55
N GLU A 64 15.23 15.34 -3.08
CA GLU A 64 16.57 15.66 -3.55
C GLU A 64 17.62 14.86 -2.78
N VAL A 65 18.75 14.58 -3.45
CA VAL A 65 19.94 14.01 -2.82
C VAL A 65 20.63 15.08 -1.96
N SER A 66 20.96 14.74 -0.72
CA SER A 66 21.67 15.59 0.23
C SER A 66 22.32 14.79 1.35
N ASP A 67 23.61 15.05 1.59
CA ASP A 67 24.34 14.50 2.75
C ASP A 67 24.06 15.25 4.06
N LYS A 68 23.25 16.31 4.03
CA LYS A 68 23.00 17.18 5.18
C LYS A 68 21.54 17.25 5.57
N ASN A 69 20.65 17.16 4.60
CA ASN A 69 19.22 17.31 4.81
C ASN A 69 18.59 15.92 4.76
N GLY A 70 18.03 15.50 5.89
CA GLY A 70 17.26 14.26 5.98
C GLY A 70 15.81 14.45 5.51
N TYR A 71 15.10 13.33 5.47
CA TYR A 71 13.66 13.28 5.25
C TYR A 71 13.01 12.39 6.30
N TYR A 72 11.78 12.75 6.62
CA TYR A 72 10.81 11.87 7.23
C TYR A 72 10.00 11.20 6.12
N ALA A 73 10.14 9.89 6.01
CA ALA A 73 9.39 9.05 5.09
C ALA A 73 8.24 8.37 5.84
N TYR A 74 7.07 9.01 5.83
CA TYR A 74 5.86 8.51 6.48
C TYR A 74 5.26 7.36 5.68
N ILE A 75 5.00 6.24 6.34
CA ILE A 75 4.26 5.12 5.77
C ILE A 75 2.78 5.33 6.07
N LEU A 76 1.99 5.39 5.00
CA LEU A 76 0.58 5.76 5.03
C LEU A 76 -0.27 4.66 4.42
N VAL A 77 -1.47 4.45 4.96
CA VAL A 77 -2.51 3.59 4.40
C VAL A 77 -3.73 4.45 4.06
N SER A 78 -4.34 4.24 2.89
CA SER A 78 -5.59 4.90 2.49
C SER A 78 -6.49 3.94 1.72
N GLY A 79 -7.70 4.39 1.34
CA GLY A 79 -8.67 3.53 0.65
C GLY A 79 -9.28 2.47 1.58
N VAL A 80 -9.30 2.76 2.88
CA VAL A 80 -9.89 1.90 3.91
C VAL A 80 -11.36 2.25 4.11
N ASN A 81 -12.14 1.27 4.56
CA ASN A 81 -13.49 1.51 5.04
C ASN A 81 -13.39 2.11 6.45
N THR A 82 -13.65 3.41 6.58
CA THR A 82 -13.50 4.17 7.83
C THR A 82 -14.56 3.83 8.89
N GLU A 83 -15.71 3.28 8.50
CA GLU A 83 -16.71 2.81 9.47
C GLU A 83 -16.17 1.62 10.27
N VAL A 84 -15.47 0.72 9.59
CA VAL A 84 -14.83 -0.47 10.18
C VAL A 84 -13.48 -0.12 10.81
N GLY A 85 -12.62 0.55 10.05
CA GLY A 85 -11.24 0.85 10.42
C GLY A 85 -10.30 -0.35 10.33
N ILE A 86 -9.01 -0.09 10.52
CA ILE A 86 -7.95 -1.10 10.48
C ILE A 86 -7.44 -1.43 11.88
N THR A 87 -6.97 -2.66 12.07
CA THR A 87 -6.35 -3.13 13.31
C THR A 87 -4.94 -3.69 13.10
N GLY A 88 -4.47 -3.82 11.86
CA GLY A 88 -3.11 -4.25 11.60
C GLY A 88 -2.69 -4.05 10.16
N VAL A 89 -1.38 -3.91 9.97
CA VAL A 89 -0.74 -3.72 8.66
C VAL A 89 0.57 -4.49 8.68
N GLN A 90 0.89 -5.18 7.59
CA GLN A 90 2.23 -5.73 7.38
C GLN A 90 2.78 -5.34 6.01
N PHE A 91 4.09 -5.13 5.98
CA PHE A 91 4.83 -4.76 4.77
C PHE A 91 6.33 -4.98 5.00
N GLY A 92 7.10 -4.91 3.93
CA GLY A 92 8.55 -4.77 4.00
C GLY A 92 9.02 -3.52 3.27
N ILE A 93 10.32 -3.28 3.33
CA ILE A 93 10.97 -2.16 2.67
C ILE A 93 12.14 -2.62 1.81
N ALA A 94 12.46 -1.88 0.76
CA ALA A 94 13.67 -2.08 0.00
C ALA A 94 14.25 -0.75 -0.50
N TYR A 95 15.58 -0.71 -0.56
CA TYR A 95 16.43 0.40 -0.99
C TYR A 95 17.85 -0.15 -1.24
N ASP A 96 18.78 0.69 -1.68
CA ASP A 96 20.21 0.37 -1.74
C ASP A 96 20.83 0.43 -0.32
N PRO A 97 21.24 -0.70 0.29
CA PRO A 97 21.72 -0.72 1.68
C PRO A 97 23.20 -0.35 1.82
N GLU A 98 23.89 0.01 0.73
CA GLU A 98 25.30 0.37 0.77
C GLU A 98 25.49 1.72 1.49
N GLU A 99 26.36 1.75 2.50
CA GLU A 99 26.58 2.92 3.35
C GLU A 99 26.99 4.16 2.52
N ASN A 100 26.34 5.30 2.77
CA ASN A 100 26.50 6.54 2.00
C ASN A 100 26.22 6.40 0.49
N SER A 101 25.41 5.42 0.10
CA SER A 101 24.87 5.24 -1.26
C SER A 101 23.36 5.09 -1.18
N GLY A 102 22.66 5.67 -2.16
CA GLY A 102 21.21 5.60 -2.21
C GLY A 102 20.55 6.22 -0.99
N VAL A 103 19.94 5.38 -0.15
CA VAL A 103 19.19 5.79 1.04
C VAL A 103 19.79 5.15 2.29
N ASP A 104 20.17 5.97 3.27
CA ASP A 104 20.55 5.50 4.60
C ASP A 104 19.44 5.81 5.60
N ILE A 105 18.99 4.79 6.33
CA ILE A 105 17.99 4.93 7.38
C ILE A 105 18.70 5.20 8.71
N ASP A 106 18.35 6.32 9.34
CA ASP A 106 18.85 6.71 10.66
C ASP A 106 18.02 6.05 11.77
N TYR A 107 16.69 6.14 11.70
CA TYR A 107 15.80 5.42 12.62
C TYR A 107 14.39 5.19 12.06
N TRP A 108 13.66 4.31 12.75
CA TRP A 108 12.24 4.02 12.54
C TRP A 108 11.43 4.36 13.80
N GLN A 109 10.24 4.92 13.61
CA GLN A 109 9.24 5.13 14.65
C GLN A 109 7.92 4.49 14.23
N ASP A 110 7.45 3.52 14.99
CA ASP A 110 6.13 2.93 14.80
C ASP A 110 5.04 3.84 15.38
N CYS A 111 3.84 3.78 14.80
CA CYS A 111 2.64 4.45 15.31
C CYS A 111 1.59 3.45 15.80
N ALA A 112 2.03 2.23 16.08
CA ALA A 112 1.18 1.11 16.44
C ALA A 112 1.10 0.95 17.96
N LEU A 113 0.24 0.04 18.42
CA LEU A 113 0.26 -0.40 19.81
C LEU A 113 1.32 -1.50 20.02
N MET A 114 1.47 -2.37 19.02
CA MET A 114 2.39 -3.49 19.04
C MET A 114 3.06 -3.66 17.67
N GLU A 115 4.32 -4.06 17.70
CA GLU A 115 5.19 -4.26 16.55
C GLU A 115 5.85 -5.65 16.62
N TRP A 116 5.91 -6.35 15.48
CA TRP A 116 6.63 -7.61 15.30
C TRP A 116 7.43 -7.56 14.00
N HIS A 117 8.58 -6.91 14.09
CA HIS A 117 9.51 -6.80 12.98
C HIS A 117 10.28 -8.12 12.75
N GLU A 118 10.79 -8.31 11.54
CA GLU A 118 11.78 -9.33 11.23
C GLU A 118 13.14 -8.97 11.82
N ASP A 119 14.05 -9.94 11.83
CA ASP A 119 15.44 -9.69 12.19
C ASP A 119 16.02 -8.59 11.30
N ASP A 120 16.89 -7.76 11.87
CA ASP A 120 17.57 -6.65 11.20
C ASP A 120 16.66 -5.50 10.72
N TRP A 121 15.37 -5.45 11.06
CA TRP A 121 14.57 -4.26 10.78
C TRP A 121 15.22 -2.99 11.36
N PRO A 122 15.34 -1.89 10.60
CA PRO A 122 14.74 -1.60 9.29
C PRO A 122 15.69 -1.77 8.07
N GLN A 123 16.52 -2.81 8.04
CA GLN A 123 17.41 -3.05 6.89
C GLN A 123 16.65 -3.34 5.59
N ALA A 124 17.30 -3.06 4.45
CA ALA A 124 16.72 -3.31 3.14
C ALA A 124 16.36 -4.79 2.96
N GLY A 125 15.13 -5.04 2.53
CA GLY A 125 14.62 -6.39 2.36
C GLY A 125 14.13 -7.04 3.65
N ALA A 126 14.01 -6.32 4.77
CA ALA A 126 13.31 -6.77 5.97
C ALA A 126 11.84 -6.31 5.97
N GLY A 127 11.03 -6.93 6.83
CA GLY A 127 9.63 -6.56 7.01
C GLY A 127 9.13 -6.47 8.43
N ASN A 128 7.89 -5.98 8.56
CA ASN A 128 7.29 -5.62 9.81
C ASN A 128 5.78 -5.88 9.83
N LEU A 129 5.25 -6.14 11.02
CA LEU A 129 3.82 -6.29 11.32
C LEU A 129 3.47 -5.35 12.47
N LEU A 130 2.51 -4.48 12.22
CA LEU A 130 2.03 -3.46 13.15
C LEU A 130 0.58 -3.75 13.50
N THR A 131 0.21 -3.65 14.77
CA THR A 131 -1.20 -3.82 15.19
C THR A 131 -1.66 -2.82 16.24
N TRP A 132 -2.97 -2.62 16.26
CA TRP A 132 -3.69 -1.86 17.27
C TRP A 132 -4.70 -2.76 17.98
N ASN A 133 -5.30 -2.24 19.05
CA ASN A 133 -6.38 -2.94 19.74
C ASN A 133 -7.65 -2.99 18.87
N GLN A 134 -8.07 -4.19 18.46
CA GLN A 134 -9.25 -4.35 17.61
C GLN A 134 -10.60 -4.07 18.29
N GLU A 135 -10.66 -4.03 19.62
CA GLU A 135 -11.91 -3.78 20.36
C GLU A 135 -12.23 -2.29 20.48
N ASN A 136 -11.20 -1.45 20.67
CA ASN A 136 -11.39 -0.03 20.96
C ASN A 136 -10.31 0.91 20.39
N GLY A 137 -9.32 0.39 19.66
CA GLY A 137 -8.17 1.11 19.11
C GLY A 137 -8.09 1.07 17.59
N CYS A 138 -9.19 0.77 16.90
CA CYS A 138 -9.27 0.80 15.44
C CYS A 138 -8.88 2.15 14.87
N GLN A 139 -8.00 2.16 13.87
CA GLN A 139 -7.65 3.37 13.14
C GLN A 139 -8.68 3.62 12.04
N LYS A 140 -9.31 4.79 12.04
CA LYS A 140 -10.51 5.08 11.23
C LYS A 140 -10.40 6.30 10.32
N ASP A 141 -9.21 6.87 10.18
CA ASP A 141 -8.98 8.03 9.34
C ASP A 141 -8.92 7.65 7.84
N GLU A 142 -9.15 8.63 6.96
CA GLU A 142 -9.04 8.43 5.51
C GLU A 142 -7.61 8.13 5.06
N VAL A 143 -6.64 8.69 5.79
CA VAL A 143 -5.21 8.46 5.64
C VAL A 143 -4.64 8.15 7.00
N ILE A 144 -4.13 6.93 7.17
CA ILE A 144 -3.64 6.40 8.44
C ILE A 144 -2.12 6.32 8.39
N VAL A 145 -1.45 6.96 9.35
CA VAL A 145 0.00 6.83 9.54
C VAL A 145 0.27 5.55 10.32
N VAL A 146 1.10 4.66 9.77
CA VAL A 146 1.50 3.43 10.48
C VAL A 146 2.88 3.55 11.13
N GLY A 147 3.69 4.49 10.66
CA GLY A 147 5.01 4.82 11.20
C GLY A 147 5.78 5.70 10.22
N PHE A 148 7.02 6.03 10.55
CA PHE A 148 7.90 6.79 9.67
C PHE A 148 9.37 6.47 9.89
N PHE A 149 10.14 6.62 8.81
CA PHE A 149 11.60 6.56 8.85
C PHE A 149 12.17 7.96 8.86
N HIS A 150 13.25 8.18 9.60
CA HIS A 150 14.18 9.25 9.31
C HIS A 150 15.30 8.68 8.42
N LEU A 151 15.56 9.32 7.28
CA LEU A 151 16.52 8.83 6.30
C LEU A 151 17.26 9.96 5.59
N TYR A 152 18.43 9.64 5.05
CA TYR A 152 19.22 10.50 4.18
C TYR A 152 19.28 9.90 2.77
N ALA A 153 19.38 10.75 1.76
CA ALA A 153 19.53 10.31 0.37
C ALA A 153 20.89 10.78 -0.16
N HIS A 154 21.85 9.86 -0.28
CA HIS A 154 23.24 10.15 -0.66
C HIS A 154 23.48 10.07 -2.18
N SER A 155 22.67 9.29 -2.89
CA SER A 155 22.72 9.21 -4.35
C SER A 155 21.34 8.87 -4.95
N PRO A 156 21.18 8.88 -6.28
CA PRO A 156 19.90 8.55 -6.90
C PRO A 156 19.43 7.11 -6.60
N ASP A 157 18.39 6.95 -5.80
CA ASP A 157 17.80 5.65 -5.42
C ASP A 157 16.27 5.73 -5.20
N GLN A 158 15.64 4.60 -4.94
CA GLN A 158 14.23 4.46 -4.56
C GLN A 158 14.08 3.74 -3.22
N PHE A 159 13.37 4.38 -2.30
CA PHE A 159 12.87 3.71 -1.10
C PHE A 159 11.43 3.24 -1.36
N ARG A 160 11.18 1.93 -1.28
CA ARG A 160 9.94 1.29 -1.73
C ARG A 160 9.35 0.36 -0.70
N ILE A 161 8.03 0.27 -0.71
CA ILE A 161 7.27 -0.75 0.01
C ILE A 161 7.28 -2.05 -0.80
N ILE A 162 7.53 -3.16 -0.12
CA ILE A 162 7.50 -4.52 -0.70
C ILE A 162 6.61 -5.44 0.16
N PRO A 163 6.24 -6.63 -0.32
CA PRO A 163 5.70 -7.67 0.54
C PRO A 163 6.66 -7.99 1.68
N ARG A 164 6.13 -8.32 2.86
CA ARG A 164 6.92 -8.77 3.98
C ARG A 164 7.64 -10.09 3.59
N PRO A 165 8.97 -10.18 3.69
CA PRO A 165 9.75 -11.32 3.18
C PRO A 165 9.38 -12.68 3.78
N VAL A 166 9.10 -12.76 5.08
CA VAL A 166 8.86 -14.06 5.76
C VAL A 166 7.64 -14.79 5.23
N ASP A 167 6.65 -14.08 4.69
CA ASP A 167 5.40 -14.66 4.19
C ASP A 167 4.97 -14.17 2.80
N ASP A 168 5.82 -13.39 2.14
CA ASP A 168 5.64 -12.79 0.80
C ASP A 168 4.32 -12.01 0.67
N LYS A 169 3.91 -11.32 1.74
CA LYS A 169 2.63 -10.59 1.78
C LYS A 169 2.78 -9.18 2.33
N ALA A 170 2.13 -8.23 1.67
CA ALA A 170 1.76 -6.96 2.28
C ALA A 170 0.23 -6.97 2.48
N LEU A 171 -0.23 -6.68 3.70
CA LEU A 171 -1.63 -6.84 4.09
C LEU A 171 -2.12 -5.66 4.93
N VAL A 172 -3.44 -5.45 4.91
CA VAL A 172 -4.16 -4.68 5.91
C VAL A 172 -5.31 -5.50 6.48
N ALA A 173 -5.45 -5.48 7.80
CA ALA A 173 -6.49 -6.17 8.54
C ALA A 173 -7.54 -5.17 9.04
N ALA A 174 -8.80 -5.47 8.77
CA ALA A 174 -9.96 -4.76 9.29
C ALA A 174 -10.19 -5.08 10.77
N CYS A 175 -10.77 -4.14 11.50
CA CYS A 175 -11.19 -4.37 12.88
C CYS A 175 -12.29 -5.43 13.00
N GLY A 176 -12.26 -6.21 14.08
CA GLY A 176 -13.14 -7.37 14.26
C GLY A 176 -12.63 -8.65 13.60
N LEU A 177 -11.35 -8.69 13.23
CA LEU A 177 -10.69 -9.87 12.70
C LEU A 177 -10.72 -11.02 13.74
N THR A 178 -11.16 -12.18 13.29
CA THR A 178 -11.15 -13.45 14.02
C THR A 178 -10.57 -14.53 13.11
N PRO A 179 -10.13 -15.67 13.67
CA PRO A 179 -9.70 -16.80 12.83
C PRO A 179 -10.77 -17.27 11.85
N GLN A 180 -12.05 -17.09 12.16
CA GLN A 180 -13.17 -17.57 11.34
C GLN A 180 -13.48 -16.66 10.14
N ASN A 181 -13.25 -15.34 10.26
CA ASN A 181 -13.58 -14.36 9.23
C ASN A 181 -12.35 -13.82 8.47
N TYR A 182 -11.18 -14.44 8.65
CA TYR A 182 -9.90 -13.96 8.11
C TYR A 182 -9.95 -13.56 6.63
N LYS A 183 -10.62 -14.35 5.78
CA LYS A 183 -10.67 -14.10 4.33
C LYS A 183 -11.40 -12.81 3.96
N ASP A 184 -12.35 -12.39 4.79
CA ASP A 184 -13.17 -11.21 4.53
C ASP A 184 -12.52 -9.96 5.17
N TYR A 185 -11.79 -10.16 6.28
CA TYR A 185 -11.20 -9.08 7.09
C TYR A 185 -9.74 -8.76 6.74
N VAL A 186 -9.08 -9.53 5.88
CA VAL A 186 -7.71 -9.26 5.44
C VAL A 186 -7.68 -8.94 3.96
N SER A 187 -7.18 -7.76 3.63
CA SER A 187 -6.96 -7.33 2.26
C SER A 187 -5.48 -7.39 1.93
N VAL A 188 -5.13 -8.12 0.87
CA VAL A 188 -3.75 -8.22 0.37
C VAL A 188 -3.48 -7.05 -0.56
N PHE A 189 -2.43 -6.29 -0.30
CA PHE A 189 -1.99 -5.25 -1.23
C PHE A 189 -1.44 -5.90 -2.50
N LYS A 190 -1.96 -5.47 -3.65
CA LYS A 190 -1.38 -5.81 -4.95
C LYS A 190 -0.13 -4.96 -5.19
N PRO A 191 0.83 -5.38 -6.04
CA PRO A 191 1.98 -4.57 -6.39
C PRO A 191 1.66 -3.13 -6.82
N GLU A 192 0.60 -2.93 -7.59
CA GLU A 192 0.12 -1.60 -8.01
C GLU A 192 -0.46 -0.75 -6.87
N ASN A 193 -0.74 -1.35 -5.71
CA ASN A 193 -1.24 -0.65 -4.52
C ASN A 193 -0.13 -0.28 -3.52
N MET A 194 1.14 -0.55 -3.86
CA MET A 194 2.29 -0.27 -3.01
C MET A 194 3.12 0.88 -3.57
N GLY A 195 3.32 1.91 -2.75
CA GLY A 195 4.05 3.12 -3.11
C GLY A 195 5.56 3.02 -2.98
N ARG A 196 6.23 4.01 -3.57
CA ARG A 196 7.67 4.25 -3.41
C ARG A 196 7.98 5.73 -3.55
N VAL A 197 9.09 6.15 -2.98
CA VAL A 197 9.66 7.47 -3.21
C VAL A 197 10.93 7.36 -4.05
N GLY A 198 11.26 8.40 -4.81
CA GLY A 198 12.48 8.48 -5.60
C GLY A 198 13.33 9.68 -5.22
N PHE A 199 14.65 9.49 -5.24
CA PHE A 199 15.64 10.53 -4.99
C PHE A 199 16.53 10.76 -6.21
N GLY A 200 17.06 11.97 -6.36
CA GLY A 200 18.09 12.27 -7.37
C GLY A 200 17.64 12.01 -8.82
N GLY A 201 16.38 12.32 -9.13
CA GLY A 201 15.81 12.12 -10.47
C GLY A 201 15.21 10.72 -10.72
N LYS A 202 15.13 9.85 -9.71
CA LYS A 202 14.33 8.62 -9.78
C LYS A 202 12.85 8.92 -9.63
N ASP A 203 12.01 8.19 -10.37
CA ASP A 203 10.55 8.32 -10.31
C ASP A 203 10.00 7.77 -8.97
N GLY A 204 9.25 8.58 -8.24
CA GLY A 204 8.35 8.11 -7.18
C GLY A 204 7.06 7.47 -7.71
N TYR A 205 6.26 6.89 -6.83
CA TYR A 205 4.91 6.40 -7.15
C TYR A 205 3.97 6.49 -5.95
N ASN A 206 2.89 7.24 -6.14
CA ASN A 206 1.77 7.32 -5.22
C ASN A 206 0.58 6.51 -5.77
N PRO A 207 0.27 5.31 -5.25
CA PRO A 207 -0.86 4.52 -5.68
C PRO A 207 -2.24 5.14 -5.36
N ALA A 208 -2.28 6.18 -4.51
CA ALA A 208 -3.49 6.95 -4.27
C ALA A 208 -3.74 8.03 -5.34
N ASP A 209 -2.76 8.37 -6.18
CA ASP A 209 -2.91 9.32 -7.29
C ASP A 209 -3.43 8.59 -8.56
N PRO A 210 -4.69 8.82 -8.98
CA PRO A 210 -5.26 8.15 -10.16
C PRO A 210 -4.46 8.43 -11.44
N LYS A 211 -3.79 9.58 -11.54
CA LYS A 211 -2.98 9.91 -12.72
C LYS A 211 -1.76 9.01 -12.82
N GLN A 212 -1.14 8.66 -11.70
CA GLN A 212 0.02 7.77 -11.66
C GLN A 212 -0.38 6.31 -11.91
N ASN A 213 -1.50 5.86 -11.35
CA ASN A 213 -2.04 4.52 -11.60
C ASN A 213 -2.27 4.26 -13.10
N LEU A 214 -2.86 5.23 -13.82
CA LEU A 214 -3.09 5.11 -15.26
C LEU A 214 -1.78 5.05 -16.07
N LEU A 215 -0.73 5.73 -15.62
CA LEU A 215 0.57 5.71 -16.28
C LEU A 215 1.28 4.37 -16.06
N ASP A 216 1.22 3.80 -14.87
CA ASP A 216 1.87 2.52 -14.57
C ASP A 216 1.20 1.35 -15.28
N ILE A 217 -0.13 1.34 -15.37
CA ILE A 217 -0.87 0.36 -16.19
C ILE A 217 -0.41 0.44 -17.67
N LYS A 218 -0.29 1.64 -18.23
CA LYS A 218 0.19 1.83 -19.62
C LYS A 218 1.64 1.37 -19.80
N LYS A 219 2.52 1.64 -18.82
CA LYS A 219 3.93 1.17 -18.84
C LYS A 219 3.98 -0.36 -18.76
N GLY A 220 3.15 -0.99 -17.93
CA GLY A 220 3.03 -2.45 -17.83
C GLY A 220 2.62 -3.10 -19.15
N PHE A 221 1.59 -2.57 -19.81
CA PHE A 221 1.16 -3.06 -21.14
C PHE A 221 2.27 -2.94 -22.20
N LYS A 222 3.09 -1.89 -22.17
CA LYS A 222 4.22 -1.74 -23.10
C LYS A 222 5.32 -2.77 -22.85
N ARG A 223 5.63 -3.10 -21.59
CA ARG A 223 6.64 -4.14 -21.26
C ARG A 223 6.20 -5.52 -21.73
N LEU A 224 4.93 -5.87 -21.52
CA LEU A 224 4.37 -7.16 -21.98
C LEU A 224 4.37 -7.31 -23.51
N LYS A 225 4.25 -6.19 -24.25
CA LYS A 225 4.37 -6.21 -25.72
C LYS A 225 5.83 -6.25 -26.22
N GLY A 226 6.79 -5.90 -25.38
CA GLY A 226 8.21 -5.81 -25.75
C GLY A 226 9.05 -7.05 -25.40
N SER A 227 8.54 -7.98 -24.58
CA SER A 227 9.27 -9.20 -24.17
C SER A 227 9.04 -10.41 -25.09
N GLY A 228 8.54 -10.17 -26.31
CA GLY A 228 8.21 -11.21 -27.29
C GLY A 228 9.20 -11.28 -28.46
N ASN A 229 10.51 -11.19 -28.19
CA ASN A 229 11.59 -11.44 -29.15
C ASN A 229 12.57 -12.47 -28.59
#